data_AF-A0A7W0IVP9-F1
#
_entry.id   AF-A0A7W0IVP9-F1
#
_cell.length_a   1.000
_cell.length_b   1.000
_cell.length_c   1.000
_cell.angle_alpha   90.00
_cell.angle_beta   90.00
_cell.angle_gamma   90.00
#
_symmetry.space_group_name_H-M   'P 1'
#
loop_
_entity.id
_entity.type
_entity.pdbx_description
1 polymer ?
#
loop_
_entity_poly.entity_id
_entity_poly.type
_entity_poly.pdbx_seq_one_letter_code
_entity_poly.pdbx_strand_id
1 'polypeptide(L)'
;MEKEKTAWKRMKFRKNKVWLNTDKNGKPVVKNGKVLIKYQLEQDYEYWVNENNVKPIDLLEDNKKVSNKKDLRKTSKKKVLQLEKELPAEQDMICIYTDGASSGNPGPSGIGILLLYGDHEKEISKYIGPATNNIAELEAIRLALLELKRTDLPVKIFTDSSYAHGVLALGWEAKKNTELVKSIKKIISKFRELKFHKVKGHAGIDGNERANYLATSAVTKTKI
;
A
#
# COMPACT_ATOMS: atom_id res chain seq x y z
N MET A 1 25.14 0.62 -19.00
CA MET A 1 24.55 1.20 -17.78
C MET A 1 24.64 0.15 -16.68
N GLU A 2 25.61 0.28 -15.77
CA GLU A 2 25.74 -0.59 -14.61
C GLU A 2 24.48 -0.49 -13.76
N LYS A 3 23.76 -1.60 -13.59
CA LYS A 3 22.72 -1.69 -12.55
C LYS A 3 23.42 -1.47 -11.21
N GLU A 4 23.10 -0.39 -10.52
CA GLU A 4 23.62 -0.10 -9.18
C GLU A 4 23.44 -1.35 -8.31
N LYS A 5 24.56 -1.95 -7.87
CA LYS A 5 24.53 -3.12 -6.98
C LYS A 5 23.93 -2.68 -5.64
N THR A 6 22.67 -3.04 -5.44
CA THR A 6 21.98 -2.83 -4.17
C THR A 6 22.38 -3.94 -3.18
N ALA A 7 22.55 -3.57 -1.91
CA ALA A 7 22.90 -4.46 -0.82
C ALA A 7 21.79 -4.49 0.23
N TRP A 8 21.69 -5.56 1.01
CA TRP A 8 20.68 -5.70 2.06
C TRP A 8 21.31 -5.60 3.44
N LYS A 9 20.80 -4.70 4.29
CA LYS A 9 21.26 -4.48 5.67
C LYS A 9 20.23 -4.94 6.68
N ARG A 10 20.63 -5.64 7.75
CA ARG A 10 19.73 -6.01 8.83
C ARG A 10 19.31 -4.78 9.64
N MET A 11 18.01 -4.60 9.78
CA MET A 11 17.38 -3.51 10.54
C MET A 11 16.19 -4.05 11.33
N LYS A 12 15.62 -3.19 12.17
CA LYS A 12 14.39 -3.45 12.91
C LYS A 12 13.28 -2.54 12.39
N PHE A 13 12.16 -3.14 12.01
CA PHE A 13 10.93 -2.41 11.70
C PHE A 13 9.89 -2.85 12.73
N ARG A 14 9.50 -1.91 13.61
CA ARG A 14 8.64 -2.19 14.77
C ARG A 14 9.25 -3.26 15.70
N LYS A 15 8.60 -4.42 15.83
CA LYS A 15 9.07 -5.56 16.64
C LYS A 15 9.84 -6.60 15.83
N ASN A 16 9.89 -6.48 14.50
CA ASN A 16 10.39 -7.51 13.61
C ASN A 16 11.77 -7.16 13.04
N LYS A 17 12.61 -8.18 12.85
CA LYS A 17 13.87 -8.07 12.12
C LYS A 17 13.57 -8.08 10.62
N VAL A 18 14.06 -7.08 9.91
CA VAL A 18 13.87 -6.92 8.46
C VAL A 18 15.21 -6.68 7.77
N TRP A 19 15.21 -6.79 6.46
CA TRP A 19 16.31 -6.43 5.58
C TRP A 19 15.95 -5.13 4.88
N LEU A 20 16.76 -4.10 5.06
CA LEU A 20 16.63 -2.81 4.41
C LEU A 20 17.48 -2.79 3.15
N ASN A 21 16.91 -2.32 2.04
CA ASN A 21 17.64 -2.11 0.80
C ASN A 21 18.57 -0.89 0.93
N THR A 22 19.84 -1.07 0.57
CA THR A 22 20.90 -0.07 0.72
C THR A 22 21.73 0.09 -0.54
N ASP A 23 22.33 1.25 -0.71
CA ASP A 23 23.32 1.53 -1.76
C ASP A 23 24.68 0.86 -1.45
N LYS A 24 25.65 1.04 -2.35
CA LYS A 24 27.02 0.55 -2.18
C LYS A 24 27.75 1.07 -0.93
N ASN A 25 27.28 2.18 -0.36
CA ASN A 25 27.83 2.80 0.84
C ASN A 25 27.06 2.40 2.12
N GLY A 26 26.09 1.48 2.01
CA GLY A 26 25.25 1.03 3.11
C GLY A 26 24.21 2.06 3.57
N LYS A 27 23.94 3.10 2.78
CA LYS A 27 22.86 4.08 3.02
C LYS A 27 21.52 3.53 2.52
N PRO A 28 20.40 3.78 3.22
CA PRO A 28 19.08 3.37 2.76
C PRO A 28 18.77 3.93 1.38
N VAL A 29 18.24 3.09 0.47
CA VAL A 29 17.69 3.58 -0.79
C VAL A 29 16.33 4.20 -0.49
N VAL A 30 16.27 5.53 -0.45
CA VAL A 30 15.05 6.30 -0.15
C VAL A 30 14.37 6.75 -1.44
N LYS A 31 13.05 6.53 -1.54
CA LYS A 31 12.19 7.08 -2.59
C LYS A 31 10.98 7.73 -1.94
N ASN A 32 10.81 9.04 -2.13
CA ASN A 32 9.71 9.83 -1.55
C ASN A 32 9.57 9.67 -0.02
N GLY A 33 10.70 9.68 0.72
CA GLY A 33 10.72 9.50 2.18
C GLY A 33 10.45 8.06 2.66
N LYS A 34 10.37 7.09 1.75
CA LYS A 34 10.16 5.68 2.04
C LYS A 34 11.37 4.85 1.66
N VAL A 35 11.60 3.77 2.38
CA VAL A 35 12.67 2.80 2.15
C VAL A 35 12.10 1.41 1.89
N LEU A 36 12.77 0.66 1.02
CA LEU A 36 12.40 -0.72 0.71
C LEU A 36 12.91 -1.67 1.79
N ILE A 37 12.01 -2.46 2.37
CA ILE A 37 12.32 -3.54 3.31
C ILE A 37 11.81 -4.91 2.82
N LYS A 38 12.46 -5.98 3.30
CA LYS A 38 12.04 -7.38 3.14
C LYS A 38 12.09 -8.10 4.48
N TYR A 39 11.13 -8.99 4.74
CA TYR A 39 11.19 -9.86 5.92
C TYR A 39 12.09 -11.08 5.65
N GLN A 40 11.98 -11.62 4.43
CA GLN A 40 12.82 -12.69 3.90
C GLN A 40 13.37 -12.24 2.53
N LEU A 41 14.63 -12.50 2.23
CA LEU A 41 15.26 -12.01 0.98
C LEU A 41 14.62 -12.61 -0.28
N GLU A 42 14.15 -13.85 -0.17
CA GLU A 42 13.55 -14.67 -1.24
C GLU A 42 12.06 -14.39 -1.49
N GLN A 43 11.43 -13.46 -0.74
CA GLN A 43 10.02 -13.14 -0.95
C GLN A 43 9.79 -12.39 -2.27
N ASP A 44 8.66 -12.68 -2.94
CA ASP A 44 8.27 -12.14 -4.25
C ASP A 44 7.63 -10.73 -4.20
N TYR A 45 7.46 -10.16 -3.01
CA TYR A 45 6.78 -8.88 -2.79
C TYR A 45 7.66 -7.85 -2.06
N GLU A 46 7.49 -6.58 -2.42
CA GLU A 46 8.26 -5.44 -1.91
C GLU A 46 7.45 -4.65 -0.87
N TYR A 47 8.09 -4.24 0.23
CA TYR A 47 7.48 -3.35 1.22
C TYR A 47 8.20 -2.01 1.25
N TRP A 48 7.48 -0.93 0.93
CA TRP A 48 7.98 0.43 1.11
C TRP A 48 7.42 1.00 2.41
N VAL A 49 8.30 1.37 3.34
CA VAL A 49 7.92 1.91 4.65
C VAL A 49 8.58 3.25 4.88
N ASN A 50 7.97 4.12 5.69
CA ASN A 50 8.59 5.40 6.05
C ASN A 50 9.96 5.15 6.72
N GLU A 51 11.00 5.85 6.27
CA GLU A 51 12.37 5.70 6.76
C GLU A 51 12.46 5.85 8.28
N ASN A 52 11.69 6.78 8.86
CA ASN A 52 11.68 7.07 10.29
C ASN A 52 11.24 5.88 11.16
N ASN A 53 10.59 4.87 10.56
CA ASN A 53 10.10 3.68 11.26
C ASN A 53 11.09 2.51 11.23
N VAL A 54 12.21 2.64 10.51
CA VAL A 54 13.25 1.61 10.39
C VAL A 54 14.45 2.02 11.25
N LYS A 55 14.80 1.18 12.22
CA LYS A 55 15.86 1.46 13.20
C LYS A 55 17.01 0.46 13.07
N PRO A 56 18.26 0.85 13.37
CA PRO A 56 19.35 -0.09 13.51
C PRO A 56 18.99 -1.19 14.51
N ILE A 57 19.45 -2.41 14.25
CA ILE A 57 19.45 -3.44 15.26
C ILE A 57 20.67 -3.16 16.15
N ASP A 58 20.44 -2.53 17.30
CA ASP A 58 21.53 -2.36 18.27
C ASP A 58 22.01 -3.76 18.67
N LEU A 59 23.26 -4.08 18.32
CA LEU A 59 23.97 -5.25 18.81
C LEU A 59 24.25 -4.98 20.28
N LEU A 60 23.36 -5.40 21.17
CA LEU A 60 23.58 -5.67 22.60
C LEU A 60 22.20 -6.01 23.22
N GLU A 61 21.72 -7.24 23.02
CA GLU A 61 20.76 -7.84 23.94
C GLU A 61 21.57 -8.63 24.97
N ASP A 62 21.88 -8.01 26.11
CA ASP A 62 22.24 -8.75 27.32
C ASP A 62 21.88 -7.97 28.61
N ASN A 63 21.10 -8.67 29.45
CA ASN A 63 20.95 -8.59 30.90
C ASN A 63 20.18 -7.44 31.63
N LYS A 64 19.15 -7.93 32.34
CA LYS A 64 18.46 -7.49 33.56
C LYS A 64 19.11 -6.40 34.46
N LYS A 65 18.19 -5.60 35.05
CA LYS A 65 18.12 -4.97 36.40
C LYS A 65 18.43 -3.45 36.58
N VAL A 66 17.36 -2.76 37.01
CA VAL A 66 17.23 -1.89 38.21
C VAL A 66 17.56 -0.37 38.14
N SER A 67 16.52 0.38 38.54
CA SER A 67 16.48 1.67 39.28
C SER A 67 16.70 3.02 38.57
N ASN A 68 15.61 3.79 38.57
CA ASN A 68 15.46 5.19 39.04
C ASN A 68 16.67 6.14 39.03
N LYS A 69 16.48 7.27 38.32
CA LYS A 69 16.46 8.66 38.84
C LYS A 69 15.92 9.57 37.72
N LYS A 70 14.68 10.05 37.84
CA LYS A 70 14.29 11.38 38.34
C LYS A 70 15.08 12.57 37.77
N ASP A 71 14.29 13.34 37.02
CA ASP A 71 14.17 14.80 37.02
C ASP A 71 15.12 15.66 36.19
N LEU A 72 14.47 16.50 35.37
CA LEU A 72 14.75 17.92 35.07
C LEU A 72 14.44 18.24 33.60
N ARG A 73 13.22 18.74 33.37
CA ARG A 73 12.87 19.98 32.64
C ARG A 73 11.44 19.90 32.07
N LYS A 74 10.49 20.04 33.00
CA LYS A 74 9.16 20.59 32.73
C LYS A 74 9.32 22.08 32.40
N THR A 75 9.31 22.44 31.13
CA THR A 75 8.82 23.75 30.64
C THR A 75 8.97 23.78 29.13
N SER A 76 7.85 23.59 28.40
CA SER A 76 7.58 24.01 27.01
C SER A 76 6.37 23.28 26.38
N LYS A 77 5.86 22.20 27.01
CA LYS A 77 4.73 21.40 26.50
C LYS A 77 3.33 22.06 26.51
N LYS A 78 3.19 23.32 26.94
CA LYS A 78 1.86 23.94 27.16
C LYS A 78 1.37 24.89 26.06
N LYS A 79 2.15 25.17 25.01
CA LYS A 79 1.79 26.17 23.98
C LYS A 79 1.74 25.68 22.53
N VAL A 80 2.04 24.40 22.27
CA VAL A 80 1.87 23.79 20.93
C VAL A 80 0.63 22.90 20.86
N LEU A 81 -0.09 22.73 21.99
CA LEU A 81 -1.19 21.79 22.15
C LEU A 81 -2.58 22.33 21.73
N GLN A 82 -2.67 23.35 20.86
CA GLN A 82 -3.96 24.01 20.58
C GLN A 82 -4.22 24.36 19.11
N LEU A 83 -3.51 23.71 18.18
CA LEU A 83 -3.79 23.77 16.74
C LEU A 83 -3.93 22.38 16.10
N GLU A 84 -4.10 21.34 16.91
CA GLU A 84 -4.65 20.05 16.46
C GLU A 84 -6.15 20.22 16.28
N LYS A 85 -6.51 20.82 15.15
CA LYS A 85 -7.88 20.95 14.70
C LYS A 85 -8.39 19.55 14.35
N GLU A 86 -9.38 19.12 15.12
CA GLU A 86 -10.14 17.88 15.02
C GLU A 86 -10.39 17.42 13.58
N LEU A 87 -9.62 16.41 13.17
CA LEU A 87 -10.06 15.40 12.20
C LEU A 87 -10.02 14.08 12.98
N PRO A 88 -11.13 13.32 13.07
CA PRO A 88 -11.08 12.01 13.73
C PRO A 88 -10.00 11.19 13.05
N ALA A 89 -9.05 10.72 13.85
CA ALA A 89 -7.91 9.95 13.41
C ALA A 89 -8.36 8.84 12.45
N GLU A 90 -7.91 8.86 11.20
CA GLU A 90 -8.08 7.77 10.23
C GLU A 90 -7.32 6.48 10.65
N GLN A 91 -7.00 6.32 11.95
CA GLN A 91 -6.18 5.25 12.50
C GLN A 91 -6.90 3.87 12.47
N ASP A 92 -8.23 3.84 12.37
CA ASP A 92 -9.04 2.62 12.43
C ASP A 92 -9.78 2.29 11.12
N MET A 93 -9.29 2.80 9.99
CA MET A 93 -9.91 2.59 8.68
C MET A 93 -8.86 2.17 7.65
N ILE A 94 -9.26 1.25 6.77
CA ILE A 94 -8.40 0.79 5.68
C ILE A 94 -8.71 1.63 4.44
N CYS A 95 -7.70 2.32 3.91
CA CYS A 95 -7.76 3.01 2.62
C CYS A 95 -7.09 2.14 1.55
N ILE A 96 -7.78 1.95 0.43
CA ILE A 96 -7.28 1.16 -0.70
C ILE A 96 -7.34 2.01 -1.94
N TYR A 97 -6.21 2.20 -2.63
CA TYR A 97 -6.18 2.76 -3.97
C TYR A 97 -5.91 1.62 -4.95
N THR A 98 -6.69 1.56 -6.03
CA THR A 98 -6.58 0.51 -7.03
C THR A 98 -6.58 1.10 -8.43
N ASP A 99 -5.71 0.58 -9.28
CA ASP A 99 -5.69 0.90 -10.70
C ASP A 99 -5.35 -0.34 -11.55
N GLY A 100 -5.81 -0.34 -12.80
CA GLY A 100 -5.54 -1.37 -13.79
C GLY A 100 -5.04 -0.74 -15.09
N ALA A 101 -3.98 -1.31 -15.65
CA ALA A 101 -3.39 -0.85 -16.89
C ALA A 101 -3.35 -1.98 -17.92
N SER A 102 -3.70 -1.68 -19.18
CA SER A 102 -3.58 -2.63 -20.29
C SER A 102 -2.88 -2.00 -21.50
N SER A 103 -1.82 -2.65 -21.97
CA SER A 103 -1.08 -2.25 -23.18
C SER A 103 -1.79 -2.80 -24.44
N GLY A 104 -2.88 -2.14 -24.84
CA GLY A 104 -3.85 -2.64 -25.83
C GLY A 104 -5.13 -3.13 -25.15
N ASN A 105 -6.25 -3.21 -25.88
CA ASN A 105 -7.55 -3.52 -25.28
C ASN A 105 -8.38 -4.51 -26.14
N PRO A 106 -8.17 -5.83 -26.01
CA PRO A 106 -7.33 -6.50 -25.00
C PRO A 106 -5.82 -6.46 -25.30
N GLY A 107 -4.99 -6.61 -24.27
CA GLY A 107 -3.53 -6.64 -24.36
C GLY A 107 -2.88 -7.05 -23.04
N PRO A 108 -1.54 -7.16 -22.95
CA PRO A 108 -0.84 -7.42 -21.70
C PRO A 108 -1.28 -6.42 -20.61
N SER A 109 -1.78 -6.93 -19.49
CA SER A 109 -2.37 -6.10 -18.43
C SER A 109 -1.71 -6.32 -17.07
N GLY A 110 -1.73 -5.27 -16.25
CA GLY A 110 -1.20 -5.26 -14.91
C GLY A 110 -2.13 -4.50 -13.97
N ILE A 111 -2.01 -4.81 -12.69
CA ILE A 111 -2.78 -4.18 -11.62
C ILE A 111 -1.86 -3.58 -10.57
N GLY A 112 -2.32 -2.47 -10.00
CA GLY A 112 -1.64 -1.72 -8.96
C GLY A 112 -2.58 -1.50 -7.77
N ILE A 113 -2.10 -1.82 -6.57
CA ILE A 113 -2.87 -1.68 -5.34
C ILE A 113 -1.98 -1.04 -4.27
N LEU A 114 -2.50 -0.02 -3.62
CA LEU A 114 -1.92 0.59 -2.43
C LEU A 114 -2.92 0.47 -1.27
N LEU A 115 -2.54 -0.27 -0.24
CA LEU A 115 -3.30 -0.50 0.99
C LEU A 115 -2.67 0.31 2.13
N LEU A 116 -3.47 1.12 2.82
CA LEU A 116 -3.06 1.96 3.94
C LEU A 116 -3.93 1.67 5.17
N TYR A 117 -3.31 1.57 6.34
CA TYR A 117 -4.00 1.44 7.64
C TYR A 117 -3.12 2.02 8.76
N GLY A 118 -3.50 3.18 9.30
CA GLY A 118 -2.62 3.95 10.18
C GLY A 118 -1.25 4.17 9.53
N ASP A 119 -0.17 3.80 10.23
CA ASP A 119 1.21 3.90 9.70
C ASP A 119 1.65 2.68 8.87
N HIS A 120 0.72 1.80 8.51
CA HIS A 120 1.00 0.64 7.67
C HIS A 120 0.66 0.92 6.22
N GLU A 121 1.56 0.46 5.35
CA GLU A 121 1.39 0.51 3.91
C GLU A 121 1.75 -0.85 3.31
N LYS A 122 0.99 -1.26 2.30
CA LYS A 122 1.30 -2.42 1.46
C LYS A 122 1.01 -2.08 0.00
N GLU A 123 1.99 -2.35 -0.85
CA GLU A 123 1.88 -2.15 -2.28
C GLU A 123 1.87 -3.48 -3.01
N ILE A 124 1.07 -3.58 -4.07
CA ILE A 124 1.02 -4.75 -4.94
C ILE A 124 1.09 -4.26 -6.38
N SER A 125 2.05 -4.78 -7.14
CA SER A 125 2.21 -4.59 -8.57
C SER A 125 2.25 -5.97 -9.20
N LYS A 126 1.22 -6.33 -9.97
CA LYS A 126 1.06 -7.70 -10.47
C LYS A 126 0.65 -7.71 -11.93
N TYR A 127 1.38 -8.45 -12.74
CA TYR A 127 0.98 -8.77 -14.10
C TYR A 127 -0.12 -9.84 -14.07
N ILE A 128 -1.18 -9.65 -14.86
CA ILE A 128 -2.36 -10.53 -14.85
C ILE A 128 -2.60 -11.24 -16.19
N GLY A 129 -1.64 -11.17 -17.11
CA GLY A 129 -1.79 -11.72 -18.46
C GLY A 129 -2.53 -10.78 -19.41
N PRO A 130 -2.88 -11.27 -20.62
CA PRO A 130 -3.69 -10.51 -21.57
C PRO A 130 -5.11 -10.31 -21.05
N ALA A 131 -5.55 -9.06 -20.89
CA ALA A 131 -6.90 -8.72 -20.48
C ALA A 131 -7.36 -7.39 -21.11
N THR A 132 -8.58 -6.96 -20.81
CA THR A 132 -9.06 -5.60 -21.11
C THR A 132 -8.76 -4.67 -19.94
N ASN A 133 -8.75 -3.36 -20.17
CA ASN A 133 -8.57 -2.40 -19.07
C ASN A 133 -9.62 -2.58 -17.96
N ASN A 134 -10.90 -2.76 -18.35
CA ASN A 134 -11.99 -2.98 -17.40
C ASN A 134 -11.81 -4.26 -16.56
N ILE A 135 -11.21 -5.31 -17.12
CA ILE A 135 -10.90 -6.53 -16.36
C ILE A 135 -9.75 -6.24 -15.38
N ALA A 136 -8.71 -5.53 -15.82
CA ALA A 136 -7.59 -5.15 -14.95
C ALA A 136 -8.05 -4.30 -13.76
N GLU A 137 -8.85 -3.27 -13.99
CA GLU A 137 -9.41 -2.42 -12.93
C GLU A 137 -10.26 -3.22 -11.93
N LEU A 138 -11.13 -4.11 -12.42
CA LEU A 138 -11.96 -4.96 -11.56
C LEU A 138 -11.13 -5.99 -10.77
N GLU A 139 -10.11 -6.59 -11.38
CA GLU A 139 -9.23 -7.53 -10.67
C GLU A 139 -8.32 -6.85 -9.65
N ALA A 140 -7.92 -5.59 -9.88
CA ALA A 140 -7.22 -4.79 -8.86
C ALA A 140 -8.06 -4.68 -7.59
N ILE A 141 -9.35 -4.36 -7.73
CA ILE A 141 -10.30 -4.29 -6.60
C ILE A 141 -10.51 -5.68 -5.97
N ARG A 142 -10.72 -6.71 -6.78
CA ARG A 142 -10.94 -8.08 -6.29
C ARG A 142 -9.75 -8.57 -5.46
N LEU A 143 -8.53 -8.43 -5.98
CA LEU A 143 -7.33 -8.84 -5.28
C LEU A 143 -7.13 -8.01 -4.00
N ALA A 144 -7.33 -6.69 -4.06
CA ALA A 144 -7.19 -5.83 -2.88
C ALA A 144 -8.11 -6.28 -1.73
N LEU A 145 -9.35 -6.67 -2.04
CA LEU A 145 -10.29 -7.19 -1.06
C LEU A 145 -9.91 -8.57 -0.50
N LEU A 146 -9.36 -9.45 -1.33
CA LEU A 146 -8.88 -10.77 -0.90
C LEU A 146 -7.65 -10.69 0.00
N GLU A 147 -6.87 -9.62 -0.10
CA GLU A 147 -5.69 -9.38 0.75
C GLU A 147 -6.05 -8.91 2.17
N LEU A 148 -7.30 -8.47 2.40
CA LEU A 148 -7.76 -8.06 3.71
C LEU A 148 -8.06 -9.28 4.60
N LYS A 149 -7.36 -9.36 5.72
CA LYS A 149 -7.55 -10.42 6.73
C LYS A 149 -8.73 -10.14 7.68
N ARG A 150 -9.18 -8.89 7.73
CA ARG A 150 -10.24 -8.40 8.61
C ARG A 150 -11.31 -7.73 7.77
N THR A 151 -12.57 -8.12 8.00
CA THR A 151 -13.74 -7.56 7.32
C THR A 151 -14.61 -6.73 8.26
N ASP A 152 -14.21 -6.61 9.53
CA ASP A 152 -14.91 -5.87 10.58
C ASP A 152 -14.46 -4.39 10.70
N LEU A 153 -13.35 -4.02 10.07
CA LEU A 153 -12.89 -2.63 9.99
C LEU A 153 -13.56 -1.89 8.82
N PRO A 154 -13.83 -0.59 8.95
CA PRO A 154 -14.27 0.24 7.83
C PRO A 154 -13.23 0.27 6.71
N VAL A 155 -13.69 0.11 5.46
CA VAL A 155 -12.85 0.11 4.26
C VAL A 155 -13.31 1.21 3.29
N LYS A 156 -12.37 2.00 2.77
CA LYS A 156 -12.57 2.93 1.65
C LYS A 156 -11.75 2.47 0.45
N ILE A 157 -12.41 2.32 -0.70
CA ILE A 157 -11.76 1.98 -1.97
C ILE A 157 -11.82 3.20 -2.89
N PHE A 158 -10.65 3.63 -3.34
CA PHE A 158 -10.45 4.72 -4.27
C PHE A 158 -10.08 4.16 -5.64
N THR A 159 -10.83 4.57 -6.67
CA THR A 159 -10.60 4.17 -8.06
C THR A 159 -11.05 5.30 -8.99
N ASP A 160 -10.34 5.51 -10.09
CA ASP A 160 -10.74 6.40 -11.18
C ASP A 160 -11.58 5.69 -12.26
N SER A 161 -11.63 4.35 -12.22
CA SER A 161 -12.47 3.53 -13.09
C SER A 161 -13.95 3.87 -12.93
N SER A 162 -14.49 4.52 -13.97
CA SER A 162 -15.92 4.82 -14.05
C SER A 162 -16.76 3.55 -14.12
N TYR A 163 -16.26 2.53 -14.82
CA TYR A 163 -16.96 1.26 -14.99
C TYR A 163 -17.05 0.49 -13.67
N ALA A 164 -15.92 0.26 -12.99
CA ALA A 164 -15.90 -0.48 -11.74
C ALA A 164 -16.71 0.23 -10.65
N HIS A 165 -16.57 1.55 -10.52
CA HIS A 165 -17.38 2.34 -9.59
C HIS A 165 -18.88 2.22 -9.88
N GLY A 166 -19.27 2.31 -11.16
CA GLY A 166 -20.67 2.19 -11.57
C GLY A 166 -21.29 0.85 -11.18
N VAL A 167 -20.64 -0.26 -11.55
CA VAL A 167 -21.20 -1.60 -11.34
C VAL A 167 -21.10 -2.10 -9.90
N LEU A 168 -20.12 -1.62 -9.12
CA LEU A 168 -19.91 -2.06 -7.73
C LEU A 168 -20.58 -1.14 -6.69
N ALA A 169 -20.69 0.17 -6.96
CA ALA A 169 -21.16 1.14 -5.97
C ALA A 169 -22.46 1.86 -6.35
N LEU A 170 -22.69 2.14 -7.64
CA LEU A 170 -23.85 2.92 -8.11
C LEU A 170 -25.02 2.06 -8.59
N GLY A 171 -24.95 0.73 -8.40
CA GLY A 171 -26.03 -0.18 -8.77
C GLY A 171 -26.18 -0.41 -10.27
N TRP A 172 -25.19 -0.05 -11.11
CA TRP A 172 -25.27 -0.34 -12.54
C TRP A 172 -25.28 -1.85 -12.80
N GLU A 173 -26.08 -2.24 -13.78
CA GLU A 173 -26.08 -3.61 -14.28
C GLU A 173 -24.83 -3.86 -15.13
N ALA A 174 -24.10 -4.93 -14.81
CA ALA A 174 -22.90 -5.30 -15.54
C ALA A 174 -23.29 -5.95 -16.88
N LYS A 175 -23.08 -5.25 -17.99
CA LYS A 175 -23.29 -5.81 -19.34
C LYS A 175 -22.12 -6.68 -19.83
N LYS A 176 -20.94 -6.50 -19.24
CA LYS A 176 -19.70 -7.24 -19.53
C LYS A 176 -19.06 -7.69 -18.22
N ASN A 177 -18.19 -8.69 -18.25
CA ASN A 177 -17.46 -9.17 -17.06
C ASN A 177 -18.40 -9.53 -15.89
N THR A 178 -19.60 -10.03 -16.20
CA THR A 178 -20.69 -10.29 -15.23
C THR A 178 -20.24 -11.16 -14.08
N GLU A 179 -19.52 -12.25 -14.37
CA GLU A 179 -19.10 -13.21 -13.37
C GLU A 179 -18.02 -12.65 -12.44
N LEU A 180 -17.12 -11.83 -12.98
CA LEU A 180 -16.14 -11.10 -12.18
C LEU A 180 -16.84 -10.11 -11.24
N VAL A 181 -17.77 -9.29 -11.75
CA VAL A 181 -18.54 -8.33 -10.94
C VAL A 181 -19.34 -9.04 -9.85
N LYS A 182 -20.02 -10.14 -10.16
CA LYS A 182 -20.75 -10.96 -9.17
C LYS A 182 -19.81 -11.49 -8.09
N SER A 183 -18.64 -12.00 -8.47
CA SER A 183 -17.66 -12.51 -7.51
C SER A 183 -17.16 -11.41 -6.56
N ILE A 184 -16.95 -10.20 -7.06
CA ILE A 184 -16.54 -9.04 -6.25
C ILE A 184 -17.66 -8.63 -5.30
N LYS A 185 -18.92 -8.54 -5.78
CA LYS A 185 -20.08 -8.24 -4.93
C LYS A 185 -20.23 -9.24 -3.78
N LYS A 186 -19.99 -10.54 -4.03
CA LYS A 186 -19.99 -11.58 -2.98
C LYS A 186 -18.87 -11.41 -1.95
N ILE A 187 -17.73 -10.83 -2.34
CA ILE A 187 -16.65 -10.51 -1.41
C ILE A 187 -17.03 -9.26 -0.58
N ILE A 188 -17.52 -8.21 -1.25
CA ILE A 188 -17.98 -6.96 -0.61
C ILE A 188 -19.03 -7.23 0.47
N SER A 189 -19.97 -8.15 0.24
CA SER A 189 -21.04 -8.45 1.20
C SER A 189 -20.54 -9.04 2.53
N LYS A 190 -19.26 -9.41 2.64
CA LYS A 190 -18.64 -9.90 3.88
C LYS A 190 -18.10 -8.77 4.77
N PHE A 191 -17.98 -7.56 4.24
CA PHE A 191 -17.46 -6.40 4.96
C PHE A 191 -18.54 -5.70 5.75
N ARG A 192 -18.25 -5.37 7.01
CA ARG A 192 -19.17 -4.61 7.88
C ARG A 192 -19.46 -3.23 7.32
N GLU A 193 -18.42 -2.55 6.84
CA GLU A 193 -18.53 -1.24 6.21
C GLU A 193 -17.48 -1.11 5.10
N LEU A 194 -17.95 -0.93 3.87
CA LEU A 194 -17.10 -0.73 2.69
C LEU A 194 -17.73 0.36 1.82
N LYS A 195 -16.95 1.41 1.51
CA LYS A 195 -17.38 2.54 0.68
C LYS A 195 -16.44 2.72 -0.50
N PHE A 196 -17.02 3.01 -1.66
CA PHE A 196 -16.26 3.38 -2.84
C PHE A 196 -16.21 4.90 -3.00
N HIS A 197 -15.07 5.38 -3.45
CA HIS A 197 -14.80 6.77 -3.74
C HIS A 197 -14.23 6.87 -5.15
N LYS A 198 -14.99 7.49 -6.06
CA LYS A 198 -14.47 7.80 -7.39
C LYS A 198 -13.51 8.98 -7.30
N VAL A 199 -12.29 8.78 -7.78
CA VAL A 199 -11.30 9.85 -7.91
C VAL A 199 -11.13 10.25 -9.37
N LYS A 200 -10.56 11.43 -9.62
CA LYS A 200 -10.17 11.83 -10.97
C LYS A 200 -8.80 11.20 -11.26
N GLY A 201 -8.67 10.52 -12.39
CA GLY A 201 -7.38 10.03 -12.87
C GLY A 201 -6.42 11.21 -13.15
N HIS A 202 -5.14 11.02 -12.88
CA HIS A 202 -4.06 12.00 -13.13
C HIS A 202 -4.28 13.40 -12.52
N ALA A 203 -4.96 13.48 -11.38
CA ALA A 203 -5.32 14.74 -10.73
C ALA A 203 -4.38 15.13 -9.56
N GLY A 204 -3.18 14.55 -9.44
CA GLY A 204 -2.28 14.83 -8.31
C GLY A 204 -2.65 14.10 -7.02
N ILE A 205 -3.43 13.03 -7.09
CA ILE A 205 -3.80 12.25 -5.89
C ILE A 205 -2.75 11.16 -5.71
N ASP A 206 -1.82 11.40 -4.77
CA ASP A 206 -0.65 10.54 -4.51
C ASP A 206 -0.97 9.04 -4.48
N GLY A 207 -2.04 8.64 -3.79
CA GLY A 207 -2.43 7.24 -3.69
C GLY A 207 -2.88 6.63 -5.02
N ASN A 208 -3.63 7.40 -5.83
CA ASN A 208 -4.08 6.96 -7.16
C ASN A 208 -2.92 6.92 -8.15
N GLU A 209 -2.06 7.94 -8.14
CA GLU A 209 -0.86 7.98 -8.97
C GLU A 209 0.10 6.84 -8.64
N ARG A 210 0.19 6.48 -7.35
CA ARG A 210 0.96 5.33 -6.92
C ARG A 210 0.37 4.02 -7.43
N ALA A 211 -0.95 3.84 -7.33
CA ALA A 211 -1.62 2.66 -7.89
C ALA A 211 -1.41 2.56 -9.42
N ASN A 212 -1.53 3.67 -10.15
CA ASN A 212 -1.25 3.72 -11.59
C ASN A 212 0.20 3.37 -11.93
N TYR A 213 1.17 3.92 -11.18
CA TYR A 213 2.57 3.54 -11.35
C TYR A 213 2.79 2.04 -11.13
N LEU A 214 2.16 1.44 -10.12
CA LEU A 214 2.26 0.01 -9.84
C LEU A 214 1.63 -0.83 -10.97
N ALA A 215 0.48 -0.42 -11.51
CA ALA A 215 -0.20 -1.12 -12.59
C ALA A 215 0.60 -1.09 -13.90
N THR A 216 1.05 0.09 -14.31
CA THR A 216 1.86 0.28 -15.53
C THR A 216 3.25 -0.38 -15.42
N SER A 217 3.87 -0.35 -14.25
CA SER A 217 5.13 -1.05 -13.98
C SER A 217 4.99 -2.57 -14.13
N ALA A 218 3.86 -3.14 -13.71
CA ALA A 218 3.61 -4.58 -13.83
C ALA A 218 3.61 -5.05 -15.29
N VAL A 219 3.05 -4.25 -16.20
CA VAL A 219 3.05 -4.55 -17.65
C VAL A 219 4.46 -4.45 -18.24
N THR A 220 5.26 -3.48 -17.76
CA THR A 220 6.59 -3.19 -18.31
C THR A 220 7.63 -4.21 -17.87
N LYS A 221 7.61 -4.65 -16.60
CA LYS A 221 8.58 -5.62 -16.05
C LYS A 221 8.54 -6.99 -16.75
N THR A 222 7.44 -7.35 -17.41
CA THR A 222 7.27 -8.62 -18.13
C THR A 222 7.82 -8.59 -19.56
N LYS A 223 8.15 -7.41 -20.12
CA LYS A 223 8.67 -7.28 -21.49
C LYS A 223 10.20 -7.45 -21.61
N ILE A 224 10.87 -7.94 -20.55
CA ILE A 224 12.33 -8.18 -20.49
C ILE A 224 12.56 -9.67 -20.46
#